data_AF-A0A4R8RT34-F1
#
_entry.id   AF-A0A4R8RT34-F1
#
_cell.length_a   1.000
_cell.length_b   1.000
_cell.length_c   1.000
_cell.angle_alpha   90.00
_cell.angle_beta   90.00
_cell.angle_gamma   90.00
#
_symmetry.space_group_name_H-M   'P 1'
#
loop_
_entity.id
_entity.type
_entity.pdbx_description
1 polymer ?
#
loop_
_entity_poly.entity_id
_entity_poly.type
_entity_poly.pdbx_seq_one_letter_code
_entity_poly.pdbx_strand_id
1 'polypeptide(L)'
;MPPRAGSSVSPLAIGAKWCDAHASKALRSRPSAQAVCQFSTTPQQSRRTKAQHDFYRWQKTRGLQFRDAPENGPKYIGPTSDQPFPMNPLFKSQPVLSEDMREEIYKRVKHQSQSLKAVSASLGVDVRRVAAVVRMKEIEQQWVAESKPLAKPYAKAILGMLPQTPLSNRADSQNSHEPINEIHVHKLTLQQLFVPVSESREFTREDAAHAFHRNMLSADERSPLKELVDLRKDLAEGYVHADAQRKFQAATRAEEDRLVAREHNRLQKDEKDTKRVDTGRFEFRFKEITAEDAGKSGRGRKAVGWRYGVPFYDRRKGEVKIPTSVP
;
A
#
# COMPACT_ATOMS: atom_id res chain seq x y z
N MET A 1 -20.05 25.03 55.90
CA MET A 1 -18.85 24.29 56.33
C MET A 1 -18.34 23.49 55.12
N PRO A 2 -17.05 23.57 54.74
CA PRO A 2 -16.28 24.73 54.28
C PRO A 2 -15.92 24.62 52.76
N PRO A 3 -15.22 25.62 52.15
CA PRO A 3 -15.38 26.00 50.74
C PRO A 3 -14.18 25.74 49.80
N ARG A 4 -14.39 26.12 48.52
CA ARG A 4 -13.44 26.21 47.39
C ARG A 4 -12.39 27.33 47.52
N ALA A 5 -11.29 27.09 46.80
CA ALA A 5 -10.38 28.02 46.09
C ALA A 5 -9.11 28.57 46.79
N GLY A 6 -8.01 28.56 46.02
CA GLY A 6 -6.70 29.17 46.30
C GLY A 6 -5.57 28.39 45.59
N SER A 7 -5.33 28.61 44.29
CA SER A 7 -4.29 29.50 43.70
C SER A 7 -2.84 29.07 43.92
N SER A 8 -2.22 28.65 42.81
CA SER A 8 -0.81 28.73 42.41
C SER A 8 0.28 28.95 43.46
N VAL A 9 1.22 28.00 43.53
CA VAL A 9 2.64 28.34 43.67
C VAL A 9 3.47 27.44 42.77
N SER A 10 4.03 28.04 41.71
CA SER A 10 5.03 27.43 40.83
C SER A 10 6.31 27.10 41.63
N PRO A 11 7.03 26.01 41.33
CA PRO A 11 8.23 25.61 42.08
C PRO A 11 9.46 26.48 41.77
N LEU A 12 9.29 27.63 41.11
CA LEU A 12 10.36 28.54 40.69
C LEU A 12 10.75 29.60 41.73
N ALA A 13 10.36 29.43 43.00
CA ALA A 13 10.66 30.40 44.07
C ALA A 13 11.39 29.81 45.29
N ILE A 14 12.11 28.69 45.13
CA ILE A 14 13.07 28.18 46.14
C ILE A 14 14.43 27.93 45.46
N GLY A 15 14.83 28.86 44.61
CA GLY A 15 16.08 28.84 43.84
C GLY A 15 16.84 30.16 43.97
N ALA A 16 16.94 30.70 45.18
CA ALA A 16 17.79 31.85 45.45
C ALA A 16 18.06 31.92 46.95
N LYS A 17 18.93 31.04 47.44
CA LYS A 17 19.71 31.14 48.68
C LYS A 17 20.38 29.77 48.87
N TRP A 18 21.68 29.78 49.19
CA TRP A 18 22.58 28.62 49.35
C TRP A 18 23.37 28.23 48.10
N CYS A 19 23.99 29.22 47.47
CA CYS A 19 25.37 29.06 47.05
C CYS A 19 26.20 29.99 47.95
N ASP A 20 26.62 29.48 49.10
CA ASP A 20 27.85 29.88 49.76
C ASP A 20 28.05 29.05 51.03
N ALA A 21 29.33 28.80 51.33
CA ALA A 21 29.84 28.02 52.45
C ALA A 21 29.73 26.49 52.31
N HIS A 22 30.69 25.90 51.58
CA HIS A 22 31.68 25.00 52.19
C HIS A 22 32.84 24.83 51.20
N ALA A 23 33.67 25.88 51.11
CA ALA A 23 35.00 25.78 50.54
C ALA A 23 35.90 25.02 51.53
N SER A 24 35.93 23.69 51.42
CA SER A 24 36.95 22.86 52.04
C SER A 24 38.27 23.10 51.32
N LYS A 25 39.25 23.68 52.03
CA LYS A 25 40.65 23.79 51.59
C LYS A 25 41.22 22.40 51.27
N ALA A 26 41.22 22.01 50.00
CA ALA A 26 42.10 20.98 49.48
C ALA A 26 42.21 21.10 47.95
N LEU A 27 43.43 21.41 47.49
CA LEU A 27 43.95 21.33 46.13
C LEU A 27 43.35 22.26 45.05
N ARG A 28 44.02 23.40 44.90
CA ARG A 28 44.23 24.06 43.60
C ARG A 28 45.18 23.18 42.77
N SER A 29 44.73 22.70 41.61
CA SER A 29 45.54 22.58 40.37
C SER A 29 44.82 21.74 39.31
N ARG A 30 43.96 22.39 38.51
CA ARG A 30 43.81 22.19 37.05
C ARG A 30 42.70 23.09 36.48
N PRO A 31 42.90 23.71 35.32
CA PRO A 31 42.01 24.73 34.78
C PRO A 31 40.83 24.12 34.02
N SER A 32 39.68 24.79 34.09
CA SER A 32 38.55 24.70 33.15
C SER A 32 38.11 23.29 32.72
N ALA A 33 37.64 22.47 33.65
CA ALA A 33 36.53 21.59 33.30
C ALA A 33 35.28 22.48 33.32
N GLN A 34 34.82 22.93 32.15
CA GLN A 34 33.47 23.48 32.02
C GLN A 34 32.53 22.44 32.62
N ALA A 35 32.03 22.72 33.82
CA ALA A 35 30.90 22.01 34.36
C ALA A 35 29.73 22.33 33.43
N VAL A 36 29.58 21.50 32.40
CA VAL A 36 28.39 21.51 31.55
C VAL A 36 27.27 21.22 32.51
N CYS A 37 26.53 22.27 32.90
CA CYS A 37 25.34 22.16 33.72
C CYS A 37 24.45 21.12 33.06
N GLN A 38 24.44 19.91 33.62
CA GLN A 38 23.42 18.94 33.32
C GLN A 38 22.12 19.59 33.80
N PHE A 39 21.33 20.13 32.86
CA PHE A 39 20.02 20.74 33.08
C PHE A 39 18.96 19.70 33.50
N SER A 40 19.40 18.65 34.20
CA SER A 40 18.56 17.60 34.70
C SER A 40 18.83 17.48 36.19
N THR A 41 17.88 17.91 37.00
CA THR A 41 17.91 17.77 38.46
C THR A 41 17.67 16.33 38.93
N THR A 42 17.46 15.39 38.00
CA THR A 42 17.37 13.97 38.34
C THR A 42 18.78 13.40 38.57
N PRO A 43 19.09 12.87 39.77
CA PRO A 43 20.38 12.24 40.02
C PRO A 43 20.56 11.02 39.10
N GLN A 44 21.74 10.91 38.46
CA GLN A 44 22.10 9.75 37.67
C GLN A 44 22.01 8.49 38.54
N GLN A 45 21.02 7.63 38.29
CA GLN A 45 20.87 6.38 39.05
C GLN A 45 22.09 5.49 38.81
N SER A 46 22.87 5.25 39.86
CA SER A 46 24.10 4.44 39.80
C SER A 46 23.84 2.93 39.69
N ARG A 47 22.63 2.49 40.06
CA ARG A 47 22.21 1.09 40.03
C ARG A 47 21.08 0.89 39.03
N ARG A 48 21.17 -0.19 38.25
CA ARG A 48 20.13 -0.58 37.30
C ARG A 48 18.88 -1.04 38.05
N THR A 49 17.71 -0.71 37.51
CA THR A 49 16.43 -1.20 38.06
C THR A 49 16.25 -2.69 37.78
N LYS A 50 15.36 -3.36 38.52
CA LYS A 50 15.03 -4.78 38.29
C LYS A 50 14.59 -5.04 36.83
N ALA A 51 13.73 -4.17 36.29
CA ALA A 51 13.29 -4.26 34.90
C ALA A 51 14.45 -4.15 33.91
N GLN A 52 15.41 -3.26 34.15
CA GLN A 52 16.62 -3.18 33.33
C GLN A 52 17.44 -4.47 33.43
N HIS A 53 17.63 -5.02 34.63
CA HIS A 53 18.31 -6.30 34.81
C HIS A 53 17.63 -7.44 34.03
N ASP A 54 16.31 -7.56 34.10
CA ASP A 54 15.54 -8.58 33.39
C ASP A 54 15.61 -8.39 31.87
N PHE A 55 15.56 -7.14 31.39
CA PHE A 55 15.76 -6.81 29.98
C PHE A 55 17.15 -7.24 29.48
N TYR A 56 18.23 -6.86 30.18
CA TYR A 56 19.58 -7.25 29.78
C TYR A 56 19.79 -8.77 29.87
N ARG A 57 19.14 -9.45 30.83
CA ARG A 57 19.15 -10.92 30.90
C ARG A 57 18.51 -11.52 29.67
N TRP A 58 17.34 -11.02 29.24
CA TRP A 58 16.68 -11.47 28.02
C TRP A 58 17.53 -11.19 26.78
N GLN A 59 18.08 -9.98 26.66
CA GLN A 59 18.90 -9.56 25.51
C GLN A 59 20.13 -10.46 25.32
N LYS A 60 20.78 -10.87 26.43
CA LYS A 60 21.94 -11.77 26.40
C LYS A 60 21.59 -13.24 26.17
N THR A 61 20.35 -13.63 26.42
CA THR A 61 19.88 -15.02 26.24
C THR A 61 19.06 -15.11 24.96
N ARG A 62 17.73 -15.06 25.06
CA ARG A 62 16.80 -15.21 23.92
C ARG A 62 16.93 -14.08 22.89
N GLY A 63 17.27 -12.86 23.32
CA GLY A 63 17.40 -11.71 22.43
C GLY A 63 18.64 -11.77 21.52
N LEU A 64 19.64 -12.59 21.86
CA LEU A 64 20.91 -12.66 21.12
C LEU A 64 20.69 -13.09 19.66
N GLN A 65 19.70 -13.94 19.42
CA GLN A 65 19.37 -14.42 18.07
C GLN A 65 18.98 -13.29 17.11
N PHE A 66 18.45 -12.17 17.62
CA PHE A 66 17.98 -11.04 16.81
C PHE A 66 19.02 -9.93 16.65
N ARG A 67 20.24 -10.11 17.19
CA ARG A 67 21.30 -9.11 17.09
C ARG A 67 21.74 -8.90 15.64
N ASP A 68 21.94 -10.01 14.92
CA ASP A 68 22.47 -10.03 13.57
C ASP A 68 21.38 -10.40 12.57
N ALA A 69 21.41 -9.74 11.40
CA ALA A 69 20.49 -9.97 10.31
C ALA A 69 20.57 -11.43 9.83
N PRO A 70 19.43 -12.13 9.63
CA PRO A 70 19.45 -13.42 8.95
C PRO A 70 19.91 -13.26 7.48
N GLU A 71 20.66 -14.23 6.98
CA GLU A 71 21.05 -14.30 5.57
C GLU A 71 19.91 -14.84 4.70
N ASN A 72 19.12 -15.79 5.22
CA ASN A 72 18.06 -16.48 4.48
C ASN A 72 16.77 -16.56 5.30
N GLY A 73 15.91 -15.56 5.13
CA GLY A 73 14.52 -15.59 5.57
C GLY A 73 14.25 -14.90 6.90
N PRO A 74 12.97 -14.85 7.30
CA PRO A 74 12.52 -14.07 8.45
C PRO A 74 12.96 -14.68 9.78
N LYS A 75 13.33 -13.80 10.71
CA LYS A 75 13.63 -14.15 12.10
C LYS A 75 12.71 -13.38 13.04
N TYR A 76 11.50 -13.88 13.24
CA TYR A 76 10.49 -13.26 14.10
C TYR A 76 10.47 -13.80 15.53
N ILE A 77 9.82 -13.06 16.44
CA ILE A 77 9.65 -13.45 17.85
C ILE A 77 8.50 -14.47 18.02
N GLY A 78 7.55 -14.48 17.07
CA GLY A 78 6.38 -15.35 17.11
C GLY A 78 6.72 -16.84 17.06
N PRO A 79 5.73 -17.70 17.30
CA PRO A 79 5.92 -19.15 17.34
C PRO A 79 6.28 -19.74 15.96
N THR A 80 5.85 -19.08 14.88
CA THR A 80 6.10 -19.51 13.49
C THR A 80 6.97 -18.50 12.76
N SER A 81 7.72 -18.96 11.75
CA SER A 81 8.63 -18.15 10.94
C SER A 81 7.94 -17.04 10.14
N ASP A 82 6.64 -17.15 9.88
CA ASP A 82 5.82 -16.16 9.19
C ASP A 82 5.09 -15.21 10.15
N GLN A 83 5.21 -15.39 11.48
CA GLN A 83 4.43 -14.63 12.46
C GLN A 83 5.30 -13.59 13.19
N PRO A 84 5.27 -12.30 12.80
CA PRO A 84 6.05 -11.26 13.45
C PRO A 84 5.57 -10.96 14.87
N PHE A 85 4.26 -10.98 15.12
CA PHE A 85 3.67 -10.64 16.41
C PHE A 85 3.07 -11.87 17.10
N PRO A 86 3.57 -12.30 18.27
CA PRO A 86 3.12 -13.53 18.90
C PRO A 86 1.64 -13.51 19.31
N MET A 87 1.12 -12.33 19.68
CA MET A 87 -0.27 -12.17 20.13
C MET A 87 -1.29 -12.08 18.98
N ASN A 88 -0.84 -11.84 17.75
CA ASN A 88 -1.71 -11.73 16.57
C ASN A 88 -1.36 -12.83 15.55
N PRO A 89 -2.06 -13.98 15.56
CA PRO A 89 -1.81 -15.07 14.62
C PRO A 89 -2.33 -14.79 13.20
N LEU A 90 -3.23 -13.80 13.03
CA LEU A 90 -3.81 -13.49 11.72
C LEU A 90 -2.85 -12.68 10.84
N PHE A 91 -1.99 -11.85 11.44
CA PHE A 91 -1.01 -11.07 10.70
C PHE A 91 0.25 -11.89 10.44
N LYS A 92 0.42 -12.29 9.19
CA LYS A 92 1.54 -13.07 8.69
C LYS A 92 2.40 -12.27 7.72
N SER A 93 3.70 -12.48 7.78
CA SER A 93 4.67 -11.96 6.83
C SER A 93 4.62 -12.78 5.55
N GLN A 94 3.87 -12.26 4.58
CA GLN A 94 3.76 -12.83 3.25
C GLN A 94 5.08 -12.67 2.48
N PRO A 95 5.42 -13.62 1.59
CA PRO A 95 6.65 -13.53 0.82
C PRO A 95 6.63 -12.33 -0.13
N VAL A 96 7.81 -11.77 -0.40
CA VAL A 96 8.02 -10.69 -1.39
C VAL A 96 8.61 -11.25 -2.68
N LEU A 97 8.38 -10.56 -3.80
CA LEU A 97 8.99 -10.93 -5.08
C LEU A 97 10.52 -10.87 -4.97
N SER A 98 11.21 -11.95 -5.37
CA SER A 98 12.68 -11.93 -5.50
C SER A 98 13.13 -10.95 -6.58
N GLU A 99 14.41 -10.58 -6.58
CA GLU A 99 14.99 -9.70 -7.61
C GLU A 99 14.83 -10.30 -9.01
N ASP A 100 15.21 -11.57 -9.17
CA ASP A 100 15.08 -12.32 -10.43
C ASP A 100 13.63 -12.36 -10.95
N MET A 101 12.65 -12.53 -10.06
CA MET A 101 11.24 -12.57 -10.47
C MET A 101 10.74 -11.20 -10.92
N ARG A 102 11.24 -10.10 -10.33
CA ARG A 102 10.93 -8.73 -10.80
C ARG A 102 11.52 -8.47 -12.19
N GLU A 103 12.73 -8.95 -12.44
CA GLU A 103 13.38 -8.85 -13.75
C GLU A 103 12.64 -9.66 -14.81
N GLU A 104 12.21 -10.88 -14.49
CA GLU A 104 11.44 -11.70 -15.42
C GLU A 104 10.08 -11.08 -15.75
N ILE A 105 9.37 -10.52 -14.75
CA ILE A 105 8.14 -9.75 -14.99
C ILE A 105 8.40 -8.59 -15.96
N TYR A 106 9.45 -7.80 -15.70
CA TYR A 106 9.80 -6.66 -16.53
C TYR A 106 10.12 -7.11 -17.96
N LYS A 107 10.91 -8.18 -18.13
CA LYS A 107 11.29 -8.75 -19.42
C LYS A 107 10.08 -9.21 -20.23
N ARG A 108 9.14 -9.93 -19.62
CA ARG A 108 7.92 -10.40 -20.31
C ARG A 108 7.04 -9.26 -20.80
N VAL A 109 6.85 -8.23 -19.97
CA VAL A 109 6.01 -7.08 -20.33
C VAL A 109 6.70 -6.19 -21.36
N LYS A 110 7.97 -5.83 -21.15
CA LYS A 110 8.67 -4.82 -21.97
C LYS A 110 9.32 -5.39 -23.23
N HIS A 111 10.00 -6.52 -23.13
CA HIS A 111 10.73 -7.10 -24.27
C HIS A 111 9.86 -8.08 -25.08
N GLN A 112 9.01 -8.86 -24.42
CA GLN A 112 8.16 -9.84 -25.09
C GLN A 112 6.75 -9.31 -25.41
N SER A 113 6.42 -8.08 -24.98
CA SER A 113 5.13 -7.44 -25.19
C SER A 113 3.93 -8.31 -24.79
N GLN A 114 4.08 -9.11 -23.74
CA GLN A 114 2.98 -9.90 -23.18
C GLN A 114 2.02 -8.99 -22.42
N SER A 115 0.73 -9.36 -22.45
CA SER A 115 -0.29 -8.67 -21.67
C SER A 115 -0.04 -8.82 -20.17
N LEU A 116 -0.34 -7.77 -19.39
CA LEU A 116 -0.24 -7.74 -17.94
C LEU A 116 -1.05 -8.88 -17.32
N LYS A 117 -2.25 -9.15 -17.85
CA LYS A 117 -3.11 -10.25 -17.42
C LYS A 117 -2.50 -11.63 -17.70
N ALA A 118 -1.84 -11.81 -18.85
CA ALA A 118 -1.17 -13.08 -19.16
C ALA A 118 0.05 -13.32 -18.25
N VAL A 119 0.83 -12.28 -17.99
CA VAL A 119 1.98 -12.35 -17.06
C VAL A 119 1.50 -12.65 -15.64
N SER A 120 0.42 -11.98 -15.20
CA SER A 120 -0.24 -12.22 -13.91
C SER A 120 -0.70 -13.66 -13.75
N ALA A 121 -1.39 -14.21 -14.75
CA ALA A 121 -1.84 -15.60 -14.76
C ALA A 121 -0.69 -16.61 -14.74
N SER A 122 0.39 -16.36 -15.49
CA SER A 122 1.53 -17.28 -15.58
C SER A 122 2.37 -17.32 -14.31
N LEU A 123 2.57 -16.18 -13.65
CA LEU A 123 3.43 -16.08 -12.46
C LEU A 123 2.66 -16.13 -11.15
N GLY A 124 1.32 -16.08 -11.19
CA GLY A 124 0.47 -16.03 -10.01
C GLY A 124 0.68 -14.77 -9.19
N VAL A 125 0.83 -13.62 -9.85
CA VAL A 125 1.05 -12.30 -9.25
C VAL A 125 -0.10 -11.39 -9.64
N ASP A 126 -0.65 -10.59 -8.72
CA ASP A 126 -1.76 -9.68 -9.03
C ASP A 126 -1.36 -8.65 -10.11
N VAL A 127 -2.27 -8.35 -11.04
CA VAL A 127 -2.09 -7.39 -12.14
C VAL A 127 -1.64 -6.02 -11.61
N ARG A 128 -2.19 -5.59 -10.47
CA ARG A 128 -1.82 -4.33 -9.81
C ARG A 128 -0.34 -4.34 -9.38
N ARG A 129 0.13 -5.48 -8.85
CA ARG A 129 1.53 -5.66 -8.43
C ARG A 129 2.46 -5.75 -9.64
N VAL A 130 2.08 -6.47 -10.69
CA VAL A 130 2.83 -6.52 -11.96
C VAL A 130 3.06 -5.10 -12.50
N ALA A 131 2.00 -4.29 -12.59
CA ALA A 131 2.11 -2.91 -13.05
C ALA A 131 3.02 -2.05 -12.15
N ALA A 132 2.96 -2.23 -10.82
CA ALA A 132 3.85 -1.54 -9.90
C ALA A 132 5.33 -1.93 -10.09
N VAL A 133 5.62 -3.23 -10.27
CA VAL A 133 6.98 -3.72 -10.53
C VAL A 133 7.53 -3.11 -11.80
N VAL A 134 6.76 -3.09 -12.88
CA VAL A 134 7.17 -2.47 -14.15
C VAL A 134 7.50 -0.99 -13.95
N ARG A 135 6.63 -0.23 -13.26
CA ARG A 135 6.89 1.20 -12.96
C ARG A 135 8.16 1.42 -12.15
N MET A 136 8.40 0.61 -11.12
CA MET A 136 9.60 0.73 -10.28
C MET A 136 10.86 0.35 -11.05
N LYS A 137 10.80 -0.69 -11.91
CA LYS A 137 11.93 -1.08 -12.76
C LYS A 137 12.26 -0.01 -13.81
N GLU A 138 11.28 0.67 -14.38
CA GLU A 138 11.54 1.82 -15.28
C GLU A 138 12.32 2.94 -14.56
N ILE A 139 11.95 3.27 -13.32
CA ILE A 139 12.68 4.26 -12.50
C ILE A 139 14.11 3.76 -12.21
N GLU A 140 14.28 2.49 -11.91
CA GLU A 140 15.60 1.88 -11.71
C GLU A 140 16.46 2.02 -12.98
N GLN A 141 15.92 1.69 -14.16
CA GLN A 141 16.62 1.86 -15.44
C GLN A 141 16.96 3.33 -15.71
N GLN A 142 16.05 4.25 -15.42
CA GLN A 142 16.31 5.69 -15.53
C GLN A 142 17.46 6.11 -14.62
N TRP A 143 17.49 5.64 -13.36
CA TRP A 143 18.58 5.97 -12.43
C TRP A 143 19.92 5.39 -12.87
N VAL A 144 19.92 4.19 -13.43
CA VAL A 144 21.11 3.59 -14.04
C VAL A 144 21.58 4.43 -15.23
N ALA A 145 20.67 4.86 -16.11
CA ALA A 145 20.99 5.72 -17.25
C ALA A 145 21.55 7.09 -16.80
N GLU A 146 21.02 7.65 -15.72
CA GLU A 146 21.50 8.89 -15.08
C GLU A 146 22.74 8.67 -14.20
N SER A 147 23.28 7.45 -14.12
CA SER A 147 24.44 7.09 -13.29
C SER A 147 24.27 7.42 -11.79
N LYS A 148 23.04 7.37 -11.28
CA LYS A 148 22.75 7.56 -9.86
C LYS A 148 23.14 6.33 -9.04
N PRO A 149 23.76 6.50 -7.86
CA PRO A 149 24.15 5.38 -7.01
C PRO A 149 22.92 4.65 -6.45
N LEU A 150 22.83 3.35 -6.72
CA LEU A 150 21.77 2.49 -6.18
C LEU A 150 22.13 1.96 -4.78
N ALA A 151 21.13 1.87 -3.90
CA ALA A 151 21.29 1.37 -2.54
C ALA A 151 21.36 -0.18 -2.46
N LYS A 152 22.24 -0.81 -3.24
CA LYS A 152 22.36 -2.29 -3.34
C LYS A 152 22.67 -3.00 -2.02
N PRO A 153 23.62 -2.52 -1.18
CA PRO A 153 23.92 -3.20 0.10
C PRO A 153 22.71 -3.21 1.04
N TYR A 154 21.97 -2.11 1.07
CA TYR A 154 20.73 -1.99 1.84
C TYR A 154 19.66 -2.95 1.30
N ALA A 155 19.41 -2.94 0.00
CA ALA A 155 18.41 -3.81 -0.63
C ALA A 155 18.71 -5.30 -0.35
N LYS A 156 19.96 -5.73 -0.53
CA LYS A 156 20.39 -7.12 -0.25
C LYS A 156 20.16 -7.51 1.21
N ALA A 157 20.52 -6.65 2.15
CA ALA A 157 20.34 -6.91 3.57
C ALA A 157 18.86 -7.04 3.95
N ILE A 158 18.00 -6.14 3.45
CA ILE A 158 16.56 -6.18 3.73
C ILE A 158 15.88 -7.39 3.07
N LEU A 159 16.24 -7.72 1.83
CA LEU A 159 15.69 -8.89 1.14
C LEU A 159 16.06 -10.20 1.85
N GLY A 160 17.27 -10.31 2.41
CA GLY A 160 17.68 -11.46 3.23
C GLY A 160 16.82 -11.65 4.49
N MET A 161 16.22 -10.58 5.02
CA MET A 161 15.34 -10.63 6.21
C MET A 161 13.90 -11.02 5.90
N LEU A 162 13.49 -11.01 4.63
CA LEU A 162 12.09 -11.25 4.23
C LEU A 162 11.95 -12.63 3.58
N PRO A 163 10.80 -13.31 3.75
CA PRO A 163 10.50 -14.47 2.93
C PRO A 163 10.37 -14.03 1.48
N GLN A 164 10.87 -14.83 0.54
CA GLN A 164 10.84 -14.50 -0.88
C GLN A 164 10.15 -15.59 -1.69
N THR A 165 9.46 -15.19 -2.76
CA THR A 165 9.07 -16.10 -3.84
C THR A 165 10.13 -16.05 -4.93
N PRO A 166 10.99 -17.07 -5.05
CA PRO A 166 11.97 -17.13 -6.12
C PRO A 166 11.30 -17.41 -7.47
N LEU A 167 12.02 -17.08 -8.54
CA LEU A 167 11.69 -17.55 -9.87
C LEU A 167 11.97 -19.06 -9.94
N SER A 168 10.98 -19.83 -10.39
CA SER A 168 11.13 -21.26 -10.61
C SER A 168 11.98 -21.54 -11.86
N ASN A 169 12.81 -22.58 -11.80
CA ASN A 169 13.64 -23.00 -12.94
C ASN A 169 12.79 -23.52 -14.11
N ARG A 170 11.56 -23.96 -13.84
CA ARG A 170 10.63 -24.46 -14.85
C ARG A 170 9.37 -23.59 -14.87
N ALA A 171 9.06 -23.05 -16.05
CA ALA A 171 7.91 -22.16 -16.24
C ALA A 171 6.57 -22.77 -15.77
N ASP A 172 6.39 -24.09 -15.93
CA ASP A 172 5.16 -24.79 -15.55
C ASP A 172 4.98 -24.99 -14.04
N SER A 173 6.02 -24.76 -13.23
CA SER A 173 6.02 -25.05 -11.79
C SER A 173 6.20 -23.79 -10.95
N GLN A 174 5.84 -22.62 -11.47
CA GLN A 174 5.90 -21.39 -10.69
C GLN A 174 4.86 -21.42 -9.57
N ASN A 175 5.32 -21.33 -8.33
CA ASN A 175 4.44 -21.17 -7.19
C ASN A 175 3.72 -19.83 -7.29
N SER A 176 2.39 -19.84 -7.13
CA SER A 176 1.61 -18.60 -7.09
C SER A 176 2.07 -17.74 -5.92
N HIS A 177 2.39 -16.48 -6.23
CA HIS A 177 2.84 -15.51 -5.23
C HIS A 177 1.69 -15.06 -4.32
N GLU A 178 0.53 -14.80 -4.91
CA GLU A 178 -0.68 -14.37 -4.21
C GLU A 178 -1.95 -14.85 -4.94
N PRO A 179 -3.12 -14.85 -4.27
CA PRO A 179 -4.39 -15.16 -4.93
C PRO A 179 -4.77 -14.10 -5.97
N ILE A 180 -4.68 -14.45 -7.26
CA ILE A 180 -4.97 -13.53 -8.38
C ILE A 180 -6.47 -13.35 -8.67
N ASN A 181 -7.32 -14.22 -8.13
CA ASN A 181 -8.77 -14.23 -8.38
C ASN A 181 -9.60 -13.67 -7.22
N GLU A 182 -8.99 -12.83 -6.38
CA GLU A 182 -9.68 -12.26 -5.22
C GLU A 182 -10.66 -11.17 -5.66
N ILE A 183 -11.94 -11.36 -5.33
CA ILE A 183 -13.02 -10.41 -5.64
C ILE A 183 -13.35 -9.54 -4.42
N HIS A 184 -13.62 -8.26 -4.65
CA HIS A 184 -14.11 -7.37 -3.60
C HIS A 184 -15.47 -7.84 -3.07
N VAL A 185 -15.67 -7.86 -1.75
CA VAL A 185 -16.99 -8.15 -1.17
C VAL A 185 -17.86 -6.90 -1.23
N HIS A 186 -18.84 -6.89 -2.14
CA HIS A 186 -19.74 -5.75 -2.32
C HIS A 186 -20.77 -5.67 -1.18
N LYS A 187 -21.14 -4.47 -0.75
CA LYS A 187 -22.07 -4.29 0.38
C LYS A 187 -23.43 -4.98 0.18
N LEU A 188 -23.92 -5.00 -1.06
CA LEU A 188 -25.20 -5.64 -1.39
C LEU A 188 -25.16 -7.16 -1.19
N THR A 189 -23.99 -7.80 -1.32
CA THR A 189 -23.84 -9.26 -1.16
C THR A 189 -23.60 -9.68 0.29
N LEU A 190 -23.60 -8.74 1.25
CA LEU A 190 -23.46 -9.04 2.68
C LEU A 190 -24.80 -9.43 3.33
N GLN A 191 -25.91 -9.29 2.61
CA GLN A 191 -27.24 -9.63 3.12
C GLN A 191 -27.43 -11.14 3.15
N GLN A 192 -28.07 -11.65 4.20
CA GLN A 192 -28.50 -13.05 4.26
C GLN A 192 -29.87 -13.16 3.59
N LEU A 193 -29.93 -13.82 2.43
CA LEU A 193 -31.15 -13.99 1.64
C LEU A 193 -31.49 -15.47 1.50
N PHE A 194 -32.75 -15.81 1.74
CA PHE A 194 -33.32 -17.12 1.45
C PHE A 194 -34.45 -16.92 0.44
N VAL A 195 -34.14 -17.07 -0.84
CA VAL A 195 -35.09 -16.80 -1.93
C VAL A 195 -35.95 -18.05 -2.15
N PRO A 196 -37.28 -18.00 -1.96
CA PRO A 196 -38.13 -19.13 -2.30
C PRO A 196 -38.18 -19.27 -3.83
N VAL A 197 -37.84 -20.45 -4.33
CA VAL A 197 -37.86 -20.80 -5.74
C VAL A 197 -38.67 -22.07 -5.95
N SER A 198 -39.06 -22.35 -7.19
CA SER A 198 -39.67 -23.63 -7.54
C SER A 198 -38.72 -24.78 -7.22
N GLU A 199 -39.27 -25.91 -6.77
CA GLU A 199 -38.54 -27.13 -6.43
C GLU A 199 -37.67 -27.68 -7.58
N SER A 200 -38.07 -27.42 -8.83
CA SER A 200 -37.35 -27.87 -10.03
C SER A 200 -36.49 -26.78 -10.68
N ARG A 201 -36.36 -25.59 -10.07
CA ARG A 201 -35.59 -24.49 -10.67
C ARG A 201 -34.10 -24.72 -10.48
N GLU A 202 -33.34 -24.65 -11.57
CA GLU A 202 -31.88 -24.51 -11.51
C GLU A 202 -31.51 -23.08 -11.11
N PHE A 203 -30.89 -22.90 -9.95
CA PHE A 203 -30.54 -21.59 -9.42
C PHE A 203 -29.05 -21.31 -9.64
N THR A 204 -28.72 -20.46 -10.61
CA THR A 204 -27.35 -20.20 -11.05
C THR A 204 -26.67 -19.06 -10.29
N ARG A 205 -25.36 -18.86 -10.54
CA ARG A 205 -24.61 -17.70 -10.01
C ARG A 205 -25.14 -16.36 -10.52
N GLU A 206 -25.68 -16.32 -11.74
CA GLU A 206 -26.32 -15.14 -12.30
C GLU A 206 -27.66 -14.86 -11.59
N ASP A 207 -28.47 -15.89 -11.35
CA ASP A 207 -29.70 -15.76 -10.57
C ASP A 207 -29.42 -15.25 -9.15
N ALA A 208 -28.36 -15.77 -8.52
CA ALA A 208 -27.93 -15.33 -7.19
C ALA A 208 -27.50 -13.85 -7.19
N ALA A 209 -26.78 -13.39 -8.22
CA ALA A 209 -26.41 -11.99 -8.35
C ALA A 209 -27.65 -11.09 -8.49
N HIS A 210 -28.58 -11.46 -9.37
CA HIS A 210 -29.84 -10.75 -9.55
C HIS A 210 -30.72 -10.73 -8.29
N ALA A 211 -30.67 -11.80 -7.49
CA ALA A 211 -31.36 -11.87 -6.20
C ALA A 211 -30.82 -10.84 -5.20
N PHE A 212 -29.52 -10.54 -5.21
CA PHE A 212 -28.96 -9.46 -4.39
C PHE A 212 -29.35 -8.07 -4.93
N HIS A 213 -29.20 -7.85 -6.24
CA HIS A 213 -29.60 -6.61 -6.88
C HIS A 213 -29.68 -6.75 -8.41
N ARG A 214 -30.59 -6.01 -9.05
CA ARG A 214 -30.86 -6.09 -10.50
C ARG A 214 -29.62 -5.87 -11.40
N ASN A 215 -28.71 -5.01 -10.98
CA ASN A 215 -27.49 -4.66 -11.73
C ASN A 215 -26.23 -5.30 -11.14
N MET A 216 -26.37 -6.30 -10.27
CA MET A 216 -25.22 -6.99 -9.69
C MET A 216 -24.70 -8.02 -10.69
N LEU A 217 -23.42 -7.92 -11.03
CA LEU A 217 -22.74 -8.91 -11.85
C LEU A 217 -22.40 -10.15 -11.01
N SER A 218 -22.32 -11.32 -11.64
CA SER A 218 -21.91 -12.55 -10.97
C SER A 218 -20.45 -12.51 -10.51
N ALA A 219 -20.07 -13.49 -9.68
CA ALA A 219 -18.68 -13.62 -9.23
C ALA A 219 -17.71 -13.80 -10.41
N ASP A 220 -18.14 -14.49 -11.46
CA ASP A 220 -17.31 -14.82 -12.62
C ASP A 220 -17.00 -13.56 -13.45
N GLU A 221 -18.01 -12.72 -13.69
CA GLU A 221 -17.84 -11.46 -14.41
C GLU A 221 -17.08 -10.40 -13.62
N ARG A 222 -17.13 -10.48 -12.29
CA ARG A 222 -16.42 -9.56 -11.38
C ARG A 222 -14.97 -9.98 -11.13
N SER A 223 -14.58 -11.18 -11.54
CA SER A 223 -13.20 -11.65 -11.44
C SER A 223 -12.26 -10.72 -12.21
N PRO A 224 -11.10 -10.33 -11.63
CA PRO A 224 -10.09 -9.54 -12.35
C PRO A 224 -9.60 -10.21 -13.64
N LEU A 225 -9.59 -11.54 -13.66
CA LEU A 225 -9.08 -12.39 -14.74
C LEU A 225 -10.17 -13.34 -15.25
N LYS A 226 -11.27 -12.78 -15.78
CA LYS A 226 -12.38 -13.56 -16.34
C LYS A 226 -11.94 -14.48 -17.48
N GLU A 227 -10.90 -14.11 -18.23
CA GLU A 227 -10.38 -14.86 -19.36
C GLU A 227 -9.81 -16.23 -18.91
N LEU A 228 -9.41 -16.38 -17.64
CA LEU A 228 -9.02 -17.67 -17.07
C LEU A 228 -10.20 -18.62 -16.88
N VAL A 229 -11.40 -18.09 -16.64
CA VAL A 229 -12.63 -18.90 -16.56
C VAL A 229 -12.93 -19.50 -17.93
N ASP A 230 -12.81 -18.70 -18.99
CA ASP A 230 -13.02 -19.15 -20.37
C ASP A 230 -11.96 -20.18 -20.79
N LEU A 231 -10.69 -19.93 -20.46
CA LEU A 231 -9.62 -20.92 -20.64
C LEU A 231 -9.96 -22.25 -19.96
N ARG A 232 -10.45 -22.21 -18.71
CA ARG A 232 -10.77 -23.42 -17.96
C ARG A 232 -11.97 -24.16 -18.55
N LYS A 233 -12.96 -23.45 -19.08
CA LYS A 233 -14.11 -24.02 -19.80
C LYS A 233 -13.67 -24.72 -21.09
N ASP A 234 -12.84 -24.06 -21.90
CA ASP A 234 -12.28 -24.67 -23.12
C ASP A 234 -11.52 -25.99 -22.78
N LEU A 235 -10.72 -25.99 -21.71
CA LEU A 235 -10.04 -27.22 -21.28
C LEU A 235 -11.01 -28.33 -20.83
N ALA A 236 -12.15 -27.96 -20.23
CA ALA A 236 -13.17 -28.91 -19.81
C ALA A 236 -13.96 -29.49 -21.00
N GLU A 237 -14.12 -28.70 -22.07
CA GLU A 237 -14.74 -29.13 -23.34
C GLU A 237 -13.81 -30.01 -24.19
N GLY A 238 -12.54 -30.19 -23.78
CA GLY A 238 -11.58 -31.09 -24.43
C GLY A 238 -10.67 -30.43 -25.46
N TYR A 239 -10.60 -29.09 -25.49
CA TYR A 239 -9.64 -28.39 -26.36
C TYR A 239 -8.19 -28.66 -25.94
N VAL A 240 -7.29 -28.68 -26.92
CA VAL A 240 -5.84 -28.85 -26.67
C VAL A 240 -5.32 -27.66 -25.87
N HIS A 241 -4.52 -27.93 -24.83
CA HIS A 241 -4.01 -26.91 -23.91
C HIS A 241 -3.27 -25.76 -24.62
N ALA A 242 -2.47 -26.06 -25.64
CA ALA A 242 -1.74 -25.05 -26.41
C ALA A 242 -2.69 -24.09 -27.15
N ASP A 243 -3.77 -24.61 -27.74
CA ASP A 243 -4.76 -23.80 -28.45
C ASP A 243 -5.58 -22.94 -27.50
N ALA A 244 -6.00 -23.51 -26.36
CA ALA A 244 -6.69 -22.79 -25.31
C ALA A 244 -5.82 -21.64 -24.75
N GLN A 245 -4.53 -21.91 -24.51
CA GLN A 245 -3.57 -20.90 -24.05
C GLN A 245 -3.36 -19.78 -25.08
N ARG A 246 -3.28 -20.12 -26.38
CA ARG A 246 -3.18 -19.12 -27.45
C ARG A 246 -4.44 -18.25 -27.52
N LYS A 247 -5.63 -18.84 -27.37
CA LYS A 247 -6.91 -18.12 -27.31
C LYS A 247 -6.96 -17.18 -26.10
N PHE A 248 -6.49 -17.64 -24.93
CA PHE A 248 -6.36 -16.81 -23.73
C PHE A 248 -5.42 -15.62 -23.93
N GLN A 249 -4.23 -15.85 -24.50
CA GLN A 249 -3.28 -14.77 -24.80
C GLN A 249 -3.86 -13.76 -25.81
N ALA A 250 -4.53 -14.24 -26.86
CA ALA A 250 -5.20 -13.37 -27.83
C ALA A 250 -6.33 -12.55 -27.19
N ALA A 251 -7.15 -13.17 -26.33
CA ALA A 251 -8.26 -12.50 -25.65
C ALA A 251 -7.77 -11.40 -24.70
N THR A 252 -6.77 -11.70 -23.86
CA THR A 252 -6.19 -10.71 -22.94
C THR A 252 -5.52 -9.55 -23.68
N ARG A 253 -4.80 -9.83 -24.78
CA ARG A 253 -4.21 -8.78 -25.62
C ARG A 253 -5.27 -7.90 -26.27
N ALA A 254 -6.31 -8.50 -26.84
CA ALA A 254 -7.42 -7.76 -27.44
C ALA A 254 -8.16 -6.87 -26.44
N GLU A 255 -8.25 -7.30 -25.17
CA GLU A 255 -8.83 -6.48 -24.10
C GLU A 255 -7.95 -5.29 -23.74
N GLU A 256 -6.64 -5.49 -23.61
CA GLU A 256 -5.69 -4.39 -23.41
C GLU A 256 -5.70 -3.39 -24.56
N ASP A 257 -5.69 -3.86 -25.81
CA ASP A 257 -5.76 -2.99 -26.99
C ASP A 257 -7.03 -2.13 -26.97
N ARG A 258 -8.17 -2.69 -26.54
CA ARG A 258 -9.44 -1.95 -26.37
C ARG A 258 -9.33 -0.90 -25.25
N LEU A 259 -8.68 -1.22 -24.14
CA LEU A 259 -8.47 -0.26 -23.05
C LEU A 259 -7.55 0.88 -23.48
N VAL A 260 -6.46 0.56 -24.19
CA VAL A 260 -5.53 1.55 -24.75
C VAL A 260 -6.25 2.46 -25.74
N ALA A 261 -7.04 1.90 -26.67
CA ALA A 261 -7.83 2.68 -27.60
C ALA A 261 -8.85 3.59 -26.89
N ARG A 262 -9.51 3.09 -25.84
CA ARG A 262 -10.44 3.89 -25.02
C ARG A 262 -9.74 5.06 -24.33
N GLU A 263 -8.59 4.81 -23.72
CA GLU A 263 -7.80 5.84 -23.05
C GLU A 263 -7.26 6.87 -24.04
N HIS A 264 -6.78 6.43 -25.20
CA HIS A 264 -6.33 7.32 -26.27
C HIS A 264 -7.48 8.21 -26.78
N ASN A 265 -8.65 7.64 -27.03
CA ASN A 265 -9.84 8.38 -27.44
C ASN A 265 -10.29 9.38 -26.37
N ARG A 266 -10.18 9.02 -25.08
CA ARG A 266 -10.46 9.93 -23.95
C ARG A 266 -9.51 11.12 -23.97
N LEU A 267 -8.20 10.89 -24.09
CA LEU A 267 -7.19 11.95 -24.14
C LEU A 267 -7.37 12.85 -25.36
N GLN A 268 -7.59 12.27 -26.54
CA GLN A 268 -7.87 13.04 -27.75
C GLN A 268 -9.13 13.90 -27.62
N LYS A 269 -10.18 13.37 -26.98
CA LYS A 269 -11.39 14.14 -26.72
C LYS A 269 -11.10 15.30 -25.77
N ASP A 270 -10.40 15.04 -24.67
CA ASP A 270 -10.02 16.08 -23.72
C ASP A 270 -9.15 17.18 -24.37
N GLU A 271 -8.27 16.82 -25.30
CA GLU A 271 -7.48 17.77 -26.09
C GLU A 271 -8.33 18.58 -27.07
N LYS A 272 -9.26 17.93 -27.79
CA LYS A 272 -10.20 18.62 -28.71
C LYS A 272 -11.08 19.61 -27.97
N ASP A 273 -11.54 19.24 -26.78
CA ASP A 273 -12.39 20.08 -25.94
C ASP A 273 -11.60 21.23 -25.27
N THR A 274 -10.26 21.24 -25.36
CA THR A 274 -9.40 22.23 -24.71
C THR A 274 -8.69 23.15 -25.73
N LYS A 275 -9.13 24.39 -25.83
CA LYS A 275 -8.46 25.43 -26.63
C LYS A 275 -7.28 26.03 -25.88
N ARG A 276 -6.08 25.93 -26.46
CA ARG A 276 -4.84 26.50 -25.91
C ARG A 276 -4.53 27.84 -26.58
N VAL A 277 -4.32 28.89 -25.79
CA VAL A 277 -3.96 30.23 -26.25
C VAL A 277 -2.70 30.66 -25.53
N ASP A 278 -1.58 30.69 -26.26
CA ASP A 278 -0.30 31.13 -25.72
C ASP A 278 -0.18 32.66 -25.80
N THR A 279 0.20 33.26 -24.67
CA THR A 279 0.41 34.71 -24.52
C THR A 279 1.88 35.06 -24.25
N GLY A 280 2.77 34.07 -24.35
CA GLY A 280 4.21 34.17 -24.11
C GLY A 280 4.62 33.97 -22.65
N ARG A 281 3.84 34.49 -21.68
CA ARG A 281 4.10 34.25 -20.24
C ARG A 281 3.40 33.00 -19.71
N PHE A 282 2.17 32.78 -20.15
CA PHE A 282 1.33 31.67 -19.72
C PHE A 282 0.55 31.14 -20.93
N GLU A 283 0.25 29.84 -20.89
CA GLU A 283 -0.69 29.20 -21.79
C GLU A 283 -2.07 29.16 -21.12
N PHE A 284 -3.04 29.88 -21.66
CA PHE A 284 -4.42 29.80 -21.21
C PHE A 284 -5.09 28.57 -21.84
N ARG A 285 -5.62 27.69 -21.00
CA ARG A 285 -6.34 26.48 -21.41
C ARG A 285 -7.82 26.64 -21.15
N PHE A 286 -8.60 26.88 -22.19
CA PHE A 286 -10.05 27.00 -22.12
C PHE A 286 -10.67 25.65 -22.45
N LYS A 287 -11.18 24.95 -21.44
CA LYS A 287 -11.92 23.70 -21.64
C LYS A 287 -13.40 23.99 -21.80
N GLU A 288 -13.97 23.59 -22.92
CA GLU A 288 -15.40 23.70 -23.18
C GLU A 288 -16.17 22.72 -22.27
N ILE A 289 -17.28 23.19 -21.72
CA ILE A 289 -18.12 22.45 -20.78
C ILE A 289 -19.60 22.68 -21.13
N THR A 290 -20.44 21.71 -20.83
CA THR A 290 -21.88 21.82 -21.06
C THR A 290 -22.55 22.41 -19.82
N ALA A 291 -23.25 23.54 -19.98
CA ALA A 291 -23.95 24.20 -18.87
C ALA A 291 -25.15 23.38 -18.34
N GLU A 292 -25.73 22.52 -19.18
CA GLU A 292 -26.89 21.68 -18.85
C GLU A 292 -26.57 20.50 -17.90
N ASP A 293 -25.28 20.19 -17.69
CA ASP A 293 -24.80 19.14 -16.78
C ASP A 293 -25.14 19.41 -15.30
N ALA A 294 -25.66 20.61 -14.98
CA ALA A 294 -26.18 20.96 -13.65
C ALA A 294 -27.40 20.12 -13.23
N GLY A 295 -28.11 19.53 -14.19
CA GLY A 295 -29.31 18.72 -13.98
C GLY A 295 -30.54 19.56 -13.59
N LYS A 296 -31.72 18.93 -13.58
CA LYS A 296 -33.02 19.62 -13.39
C LYS A 296 -33.12 20.46 -12.11
N SER A 297 -32.42 20.08 -11.04
CA SER A 297 -32.42 20.77 -9.75
C SER A 297 -31.20 21.67 -9.51
N GLY A 298 -30.28 21.77 -10.47
CA GLY A 298 -28.99 22.46 -10.30
C GLY A 298 -28.00 21.77 -9.36
N ARG A 299 -28.32 20.57 -8.84
CA ARG A 299 -27.53 19.83 -7.84
C ARG A 299 -26.72 18.67 -8.42
N GLY A 300 -26.46 18.65 -9.73
CA GLY A 300 -25.72 17.57 -10.39
C GLY A 300 -24.28 17.44 -9.90
N ARG A 301 -23.83 16.23 -9.50
CA ARG A 301 -22.49 15.99 -8.91
C ARG A 301 -21.32 16.42 -9.81
N LYS A 302 -21.49 16.36 -11.13
CA LYS A 302 -20.48 16.69 -12.14
C LYS A 302 -20.56 18.14 -12.65
N ALA A 303 -21.47 18.95 -12.11
CA ALA A 303 -21.63 20.34 -12.52
C ALA A 303 -20.38 21.15 -12.22
N VAL A 304 -20.00 22.04 -13.13
CA VAL A 304 -18.83 22.92 -13.00
C VAL A 304 -19.26 24.28 -12.46
N GLY A 305 -18.46 24.82 -11.54
CA GLY A 305 -18.67 26.14 -10.93
C GLY A 305 -18.79 26.09 -9.40
N TRP A 306 -18.67 27.26 -8.77
CA TRP A 306 -18.88 27.40 -7.33
C TRP A 306 -20.37 27.43 -7.01
N ARG A 307 -20.85 26.55 -6.12
CA ARG A 307 -22.28 26.45 -5.80
C ARG A 307 -22.74 27.59 -4.90
N TYR A 308 -23.90 28.15 -5.21
CA TYR A 308 -24.58 29.16 -4.39
C TYR A 308 -25.42 28.51 -3.27
N GLY A 309 -25.64 29.26 -2.18
CA GLY A 309 -26.47 28.81 -1.05
C GLY A 309 -25.82 27.78 -0.14
N VAL A 310 -24.49 27.63 -0.20
CA VAL A 310 -23.72 26.70 0.64
C VAL A 310 -22.69 27.51 1.46
N PRO A 311 -22.76 27.53 2.80
CA PRO A 311 -21.76 28.20 3.62
C PRO A 311 -20.43 27.42 3.62
N PHE A 312 -19.35 28.09 4.00
CA PHE A 312 -18.06 27.41 4.17
C PHE A 312 -18.13 26.34 5.27
N TYR A 313 -17.59 25.16 4.99
CA TYR A 313 -17.51 24.05 5.93
C TYR A 313 -16.25 24.08 6.81
N ASP A 314 -15.50 25.18 6.84
CA ASP A 314 -14.19 25.26 7.50
C ASP A 314 -14.21 24.97 9.01
N ARG A 315 -15.35 25.21 9.66
CA ARG A 315 -15.58 24.99 11.10
C ARG A 315 -16.13 23.59 11.39
N ARG A 316 -16.43 22.80 10.36
CA ARG A 316 -16.95 21.44 10.51
C ARG A 316 -15.83 20.51 10.96
N LYS A 317 -16.08 19.74 12.01
CA LYS A 317 -15.14 18.72 12.48
C LYS A 317 -14.97 17.63 11.41
N GLY A 318 -13.72 17.30 11.08
CA GLY A 318 -13.38 16.25 10.11
C GLY A 318 -13.33 16.70 8.65
N GLU A 319 -13.38 18.00 8.38
CA GLU A 319 -13.24 18.53 7.01
C GLU A 319 -11.81 18.35 6.48
N VAL A 320 -11.65 17.82 5.26
CA VAL A 320 -10.34 17.52 4.66
C VAL A 320 -9.80 18.77 3.95
N LYS A 321 -8.70 19.32 4.47
CA LYS A 321 -8.01 20.51 3.91
C LYS A 321 -6.66 20.18 3.25
N ILE A 322 -6.40 18.90 3.02
CA ILE A 322 -5.17 18.37 2.43
C ILE A 322 -5.52 17.87 1.01
N PRO A 323 -4.61 18.00 0.01
CA PRO A 323 -4.85 17.46 -1.33
C PRO A 323 -5.19 15.96 -1.28
N THR A 324 -6.33 15.58 -1.85
CA THR A 324 -6.80 14.18 -1.87
C THR A 324 -6.34 13.40 -3.10
N SER A 325 -5.79 14.09 -4.10
CA SER A 325 -5.26 13.51 -5.33
C SER A 325 -4.01 14.27 -5.75
N VAL A 326 -2.93 13.55 -6.06
CA VAL A 326 -1.71 14.08 -6.68
C VAL A 326 -1.66 13.49 -8.09
N PRO A 327 -1.89 14.31 -9.13
CA PRO A 327 -2.00 13.84 -10.51
C PRO A 327 -0.68 13.38 -11.12
#